data_AF-A0A2E1PNY1-F1
#
_entry.id   AF-A0A2E1PNY1-F1
#
_cell.length_a   1.000
_cell.length_b   1.000
_cell.length_c   1.000
_cell.angle_alpha   90.00
_cell.angle_beta   90.00
_cell.angle_gamma   90.00
#
_symmetry.space_group_name_H-M   'P 1'
#
loop_
_entity.id
_entity.type
_entity.pdbx_description
1 polymer ?
#
loop_
_entity_poly.entity_id
_entity_poly.type
_entity_poly.pdbx_seq_one_letter_code
_entity_poly.pdbx_strand_id
1 'polypeptide(L)' 'MDNSSKYIVLDRDGVINVDLFDYVRDPMEFEFEHKSVQAIKKLSDKNVKIVVLTNQACVSQKT' A
#
# COMPACT_ATOMS: atom_id res chain seq x y z
N MET A 1 -30.44 -6.89 1.00
CA MET A 1 -29.18 -6.32 1.53
C MET A 1 -28.07 -6.90 0.69
N ASP A 2 -27.27 -6.05 0.05
CA ASP A 2 -26.10 -6.51 -0.72
C ASP A 2 -25.03 -7.01 0.26
N ASN A 3 -24.89 -8.33 0.36
CA ASN A 3 -23.93 -9.01 1.23
C ASN A 3 -22.52 -9.10 0.60
N SER A 4 -22.29 -8.47 -0.55
CA SER A 4 -20.99 -8.48 -1.21
C SER A 4 -20.03 -7.53 -0.50
N SER A 5 -19.15 -8.09 0.33
CA SER A 5 -18.00 -7.35 0.86
C SER A 5 -17.12 -6.92 -0.31
N LYS A 6 -16.91 -5.60 -0.48
CA LYS A 6 -16.03 -5.06 -1.53
C LYS A 6 -14.60 -5.08 -1.03
N TYR A 7 -13.69 -5.59 -1.84
CA TYR A 7 -12.27 -5.63 -1.56
C TYR A 7 -11.48 -4.90 -2.65
N ILE A 8 -10.36 -4.32 -2.25
CA ILE A 8 -9.32 -3.86 -3.16
C ILE A 8 -7.97 -4.35 -2.66
N VAL A 9 -7.14 -4.83 -3.58
CA VAL A 9 -5.76 -5.22 -3.30
C VAL A 9 -4.86 -4.13 -3.84
N LEU A 10 -3.97 -3.61 -3.01
CA LEU A 10 -3.01 -2.56 -3.37
C LEU A 10 -1.59 -3.11 -3.23
N ASP A 11 -0.72 -2.74 -4.16
CA ASP A 11 0.72 -2.82 -3.93
C ASP A 11 1.15 -1.69 -2.97
N ARG A 12 2.39 -1.77 -2.47
CA ARG A 12 2.97 -0.80 -1.54
C ARG A 12 3.79 0.26 -2.28
N ASP A 13 4.91 -0.16 -2.87
CA ASP A 13 5.88 0.73 -3.53
C ASP A 13 5.36 1.18 -4.91
N GLY A 14 5.36 2.49 -5.16
CA GLY A 14 4.77 3.12 -6.36
C GLY A 14 3.24 3.24 -6.34
N VAL A 15 2.57 2.82 -5.26
CA VAL A 15 1.10 2.87 -5.12
C VAL A 15 0.69 3.58 -3.82
N ILE A 16 1.21 3.13 -2.69
CA ILE A 16 0.96 3.74 -1.37
C ILE A 16 2.09 4.72 -1.05
N ASN A 17 3.33 4.28 -1.16
CA ASN A 17 4.52 5.12 -1.09
C ASN A 17 5.16 5.32 -2.45
N VAL A 18 6.00 6.35 -2.55
CA VAL A 18 6.86 6.59 -3.71
C VAL A 18 7.74 5.37 -3.95
N ASP A 19 7.87 4.95 -5.21
CA ASP A 19 8.82 3.93 -5.62
C ASP A 19 10.24 4.52 -5.62
N LEU A 20 11.13 3.97 -4.78
CA LEU A 20 12.51 4.41 -4.70
C LEU A 20 13.38 3.80 -5.81
N PHE A 21 12.83 2.90 -6.65
CA PHE A 21 13.58 2.04 -7.57
C PHE A 21 14.67 1.20 -6.87
N ASP A 22 14.59 1.12 -5.54
CA ASP A 22 15.38 0.35 -4.58
C ASP A 22 14.48 0.06 -3.37
N TYR A 23 14.98 -0.68 -2.39
CA TYR A 23 14.22 -1.08 -1.22
C TYR A 23 14.05 0.05 -0.21
N VAL A 24 12.81 0.28 0.22
CA VAL A 24 12.52 0.99 1.48
C VAL A 24 13.00 0.10 2.63
N ARG A 25 14.11 0.45 3.26
CA ARG A 25 14.74 -0.31 4.36
C ARG A 25 14.56 0.38 5.71
N ASP A 26 14.39 1.69 5.71
CA ASP A 26 14.15 2.50 6.90
C ASP A 26 12.75 3.15 6.84
N PRO A 27 11.97 3.15 7.93
CA PRO A 27 10.69 3.86 7.99
C PRO A 27 10.75 5.35 7.61
N MET A 28 11.91 5.99 7.79
CA MET A 28 12.14 7.39 7.41
C MET A 28 12.20 7.59 5.89
N GLU A 29 12.47 6.55 5.12
CA GLU A 29 12.44 6.57 3.65
C GLU A 29 11.00 6.45 3.09
N PHE A 30 10.01 6.13 3.94
CA PHE A 30 8.64 5.96 3.52
C PHE A 30 7.94 7.30 3.28
N GLU A 31 7.89 7.73 2.02
CA GLU A 31 7.12 8.90 1.60
C GLU A 31 5.82 8.47 0.91
N PHE A 32 4.68 8.99 1.36
CA PHE A 32 3.39 8.69 0.72
C PHE A 32 3.32 9.23 -0.70
N GLU A 33 2.84 8.40 -1.63
CA GLU A 33 2.54 8.82 -2.99
C GLU A 33 1.42 9.88 -3.01
N HIS A 34 1.46 10.77 -3.99
CA HIS A 34 0.52 11.88 -4.07
C HIS A 34 -0.93 11.38 -4.04
N LYS A 35 -1.69 11.84 -3.04
CA LYS A 35 -3.11 11.48 -2.77
C LYS A 35 -3.36 10.02 -2.36
N SER A 36 -2.35 9.17 -2.18
CA SER A 36 -2.57 7.77 -1.78
C SER A 36 -3.36 7.65 -0.48
N VAL A 37 -2.99 8.44 0.53
CA VAL A 37 -3.69 8.52 1.83
C VAL A 37 -5.16 8.96 1.66
N GLN A 38 -5.41 9.94 0.79
CA GLN A 38 -6.77 10.45 0.54
C GLN A 38 -7.63 9.40 -0.18
N ALA A 39 -7.04 8.63 -1.09
CA ALA A 39 -7.72 7.54 -1.79
C ALA A 39 -8.06 6.40 -0.82
N ILE A 40 -7.10 5.98 0.00
CA ILE A 40 -7.29 4.97 1.06
C ILE A 40 -8.42 5.40 2.01
N LYS A 41 -8.41 6.66 2.47
CA LYS A 41 -9.49 7.18 3.31
C LYS A 41 -10.85 7.07 2.62
N LYS A 42 -10.97 7.49 1.35
CA LYS A 42 -12.23 7.41 0.59
C LYS A 42 -12.73 5.97 0.40
N LEU A 43 -11.83 5.01 0.27
CA LEU A 43 -12.16 3.59 0.16
C LEU A 43 -12.65 3.03 1.50
N SER A 44 -11.94 3.36 2.60
CA SER A 44 -12.34 2.99 3.96
C SER A 44 -13.70 3.59 4.33
N ASP A 45 -13.94 4.86 4.01
CA ASP A 45 -15.22 5.55 4.26
C ASP A 45 -16.40 4.89 3.50
N LYS A 46 -16.10 4.15 2.42
CA LYS A 46 -17.08 3.38 1.62
C LYS A 46 -17.20 1.92 2.05
N ASN A 47 -16.61 1.53 3.18
CA ASN A 47 -16.55 0.15 3.67
C ASN A 47 -15.91 -0.83 2.66
N VAL A 48 -14.98 -0.34 1.83
CA VAL A 48 -14.15 -1.22 1.00
C VAL A 48 -13.02 -1.75 1.87
N LYS A 49 -12.88 -3.07 1.94
CA LYS A 49 -11.78 -3.73 2.64
C LYS A 49 -10.51 -3.61 1.79
N ILE A 50 -9.49 -2.98 2.36
CA ILE A 50 -8.21 -2.76 1.71
C ILE A 50 -7.24 -3.85 2.16
N VAL A 51 -6.65 -4.55 1.20
CA VAL A 51 -5.61 -5.57 1.42
C VAL A 51 -4.33 -5.07 0.75
N VAL A 52 -3.21 -5.12 1.47
CA VAL A 52 -1.90 -4.81 0.88
C VAL A 52 -1.23 -6.12 0.50
N LEU A 53 -0.78 -6.23 -0.76
CA LEU A 53 -0.03 -7.38 -1.27
C LEU A 53 1.23 -6.84 -1.95
N THR A 54 2.38 -7.01 -1.32
CA THR A 54 3.66 -6.44 -1.78
C THR A 54 4.77 -7.47 -1.69
N ASN A 55 5.67 -7.45 -2.67
CA ASN A 55 6.89 -8.25 -2.64
C ASN A 55 8.00 -7.46 -1.93
N GLN A 56 8.51 -7.99 -0.81
CA GLN A 56 9.62 -7.37 -0.07
C GLN A 56 10.90 -8.21 -0.20
N ALA A 57 11.46 -8.24 -1.42
CA ALA A 57 12.62 -9.08 -1.74
C ALA A 57 13.90 -8.72 -0.95
N CYS A 58 13.97 -7.53 -0.35
CA CYS A 58 15.06 -7.18 0.57
C CYS A 58 15.11 -8.08 1.81
N VAL A 59 13.97 -8.61 2.26
CA VAL A 59 13.87 -9.38 3.53
C VAL A 59 14.72 -10.65 3.49
N SER A 60 14.88 -11.25 2.31
CA SER A 60 15.71 -12.45 2.13
C SER A 60 17.18 -12.15 1.83
N GLN A 61 17.54 -10.88 1.61
CA GLN A 61 18.93 -10.48 1.39
C GLN A 61 19.65 -10.34 2.71
N LYS A 62 20.74 -11.09 2.88
CA LYS A 62 21.67 -10.86 3.99
C LYS A 62 22.50 -9.62 3.67
N THR A 63 22.38 -8.61 4.54
CA THR A 63 23.27 -7.44 4.60
C THR A 63 24.69 -7.83 4.99
#